data_AF-V8D4T5-F1
#
_entry.id   AF-V8D4T5-F1
#
_cell.length_a   1.000
_cell.length_b   1.000
_cell.length_c   1.000
_cell.angle_alpha   90.00
_cell.angle_beta   90.00
_cell.angle_gamma   90.00
#
_symmetry.space_group_name_H-M   'P 1'
#
loop_
_entity.id
_entity.type
_entity.pdbx_description
1 polymer ?
#
loop_
_entity_poly.entity_id
_entity_poly.type
_entity_poly.pdbx_seq_one_letter_code
_entity_poly.pdbx_strand_id
1 'polypeptide(L)' 'MELLTVIAAALDRPHDVVDVCMQRGDEEAMRTALMDLLGVTALGADAVVSMQLRRFRRDSAEGIRRELAELVQNPPRL' A
#
# COMPACT_ATOMS: atom_id res chain seq x y z
N MET A 1 -7.53 9.33 -4.18
CA MET A 1 -7.89 7.93 -4.47
C MET A 1 -6.66 7.05 -4.67
N GLU A 2 -5.63 7.51 -5.38
CA GLU A 2 -4.42 6.73 -5.67
C GLU A 2 -3.72 6.17 -4.41
N LEU A 3 -3.46 7.00 -3.39
CA LEU A 3 -2.76 6.57 -2.18
C LEU A 3 -3.52 5.52 -1.35
N LEU A 4 -4.84 5.68 -1.20
CA LEU A 4 -5.65 4.72 -0.44
C LEU A 4 -5.70 3.36 -1.14
N THR A 5 -5.68 3.36 -2.48
CA THR A 5 -5.60 2.16 -3.31
C THR A 5 -4.25 1.46 -3.14
N VAL A 6 -3.16 2.21 -3.15
CA VAL A 6 -1.80 1.71 -2.88
C VAL A 6 -1.73 1.03 -1.51
N ILE A 7 -2.23 1.70 -0.48
CA ILE A 7 -2.21 1.19 0.90
C ILE A 7 -3.09 -0.06 1.03
N ALA A 8 -4.27 -0.09 0.41
CA ALA A 8 -5.12 -1.27 0.40
C ALA A 8 -4.42 -2.47 -0.29
N ALA A 9 -3.81 -2.26 -1.47
CA ALA A 9 -3.09 -3.30 -2.20
C ALA A 9 -1.91 -3.88 -1.41
N ALA A 10 -1.17 -3.04 -0.70
CA ALA A 10 -0.09 -3.49 0.18
C ALA A 10 -0.61 -4.31 1.37
N LEU A 11 -1.75 -3.93 1.95
CA LEU A 11 -2.38 -4.61 3.08
C LEU A 11 -3.07 -5.92 2.70
N ASP A 12 -3.44 -6.10 1.42
CA ASP A 12 -3.95 -7.37 0.90
C ASP A 12 -2.83 -8.42 0.73
N ARG A 13 -1.57 -7.99 0.65
CA ARG A 13 -0.38 -8.85 0.45
C ARG A 13 0.73 -8.53 1.46
N PRO A 14 0.44 -8.54 2.78
CA PRO A 14 1.34 -7.97 3.77
C PRO A 14 2.65 -8.74 3.91
N HIS A 15 2.61 -10.07 3.73
CA HIS A 15 3.80 -10.92 3.76
C HIS A 15 4.72 -10.63 2.57
N ASP A 16 4.17 -10.56 1.35
CA ASP A 16 4.96 -10.24 0.16
C ASP A 16 5.66 -8.88 0.26
N VAL A 17 4.96 -7.88 0.82
CA VAL A 17 5.53 -6.54 1.06
C VAL A 17 6.68 -6.59 2.06
N VAL A 18 6.50 -7.28 3.19
CA VAL A 18 7.55 -7.43 4.20
C VAL A 18 8.74 -8.23 3.65
N ASP A 19 8.49 -9.27 2.87
CA ASP A 19 9.53 -10.09 2.24
C ASP A 19 10.39 -9.26 1.28
N VAL A 20 9.77 -8.38 0.47
CA VAL A 20 10.50 -7.44 -0.39
C VAL A 20 11.39 -6.51 0.44
N CYS A 21 10.86 -5.96 1.54
CA CYS A 21 11.64 -5.08 2.44
C CYS A 21 12.80 -5.81 3.14
N MET A 22 12.67 -7.11 3.40
CA MET A 22 13.73 -7.90 4.06
C MET A 22 14.82 -8.38 3.11
N GLN A 23 14.49 -8.64 1.83
CA GLN A 23 15.41 -9.25 0.86
C GLN A 23 16.28 -8.24 0.11
N ARG A 24 15.93 -6.94 0.13
CA ARG A 24 16.62 -5.89 -0.62
C ARG A 24 17.40 -5.00 0.35
N GLY A 25 18.71 -4.90 0.14
CA GLY A 25 19.60 -4.09 0.98
C GLY A 25 19.72 -2.62 0.57
N ASP A 26 19.17 -2.25 -0.58
CA ASP A 26 19.22 -0.89 -1.12
C ASP A 26 17.81 -0.32 -1.27
N GLU A 27 17.65 0.97 -0.94
CA GLU A 27 16.36 1.66 -0.91
C GLU A 27 15.74 1.79 -2.31
N GLU A 28 16.56 2.03 -3.34
CA GLU A 28 16.10 2.13 -4.73
C GLU A 28 15.67 0.76 -5.26
N ALA A 29 16.41 -0.29 -4.93
CA ALA A 29 16.05 -1.67 -5.26
C ALA A 29 14.76 -2.12 -4.58
N MET A 30 14.55 -1.77 -3.31
CA MET A 30 13.31 -2.05 -2.58
C MET A 30 12.12 -1.30 -3.21
N ARG A 31 12.29 0.00 -3.48
CA ARG A 31 11.27 0.84 -4.11
C ARG A 31 10.83 0.27 -5.46
N THR A 32 11.78 -0.08 -6.31
CA THR A 32 11.51 -0.70 -7.63
C THR A 32 10.76 -2.02 -7.48
N ALA A 33 11.18 -2.88 -6.56
CA ALA A 33 10.51 -4.15 -6.32
C ALA A 33 9.07 -3.98 -5.80
N LEU A 34 8.81 -2.97 -4.96
CA LEU A 34 7.45 -2.65 -4.49
C LEU A 34 6.57 -2.09 -5.60
N MET A 35 7.14 -1.28 -6.51
CA MET A 35 6.44 -0.80 -7.70
C MET A 35 5.99 -1.97 -8.57
N ASP A 36 6.89 -2.92 -8.84
CA ASP A 36 6.58 -4.11 -9.64
C ASP A 36 5.57 -5.03 -8.94
N LEU A 37 5.72 -5.22 -7.62
CA LEU A 37 4.84 -6.09 -6.81
C LEU A 37 3.39 -5.59 -6.78
N LEU A 38 3.21 -4.28 -6.63
CA LEU A 38 1.91 -3.65 -6.35
C LEU A 38 1.32 -2.93 -7.58
N GLY A 39 2.09 -2.76 -8.65
CA GLY A 39 1.67 -1.99 -9.83
C GLY A 39 1.49 -0.50 -9.54
N VAL A 40 2.39 0.07 -8.73
CA VAL A 40 2.25 1.45 -8.20
C VAL A 40 3.37 2.37 -8.69
N THR A 41 3.15 3.67 -8.55
CA THR A 41 4.18 4.69 -8.82
C THR A 41 5.27 4.67 -7.74
N ALA A 42 6.40 5.34 -7.99
CA ALA A 42 7.46 5.50 -6.99
C ALA A 42 6.94 6.16 -5.69
N LEU A 43 6.06 7.16 -5.80
CA LEU A 43 5.40 7.77 -4.65
C LEU A 43 4.52 6.78 -3.89
N GLY A 44 3.84 5.89 -4.60
CA GLY A 44 3.06 4.81 -3.99
C GLY A 44 3.96 3.83 -3.21
N ALA A 45 5.08 3.41 -3.80
CA ALA A 45 6.05 2.56 -3.12
C ALA A 45 6.60 3.22 -1.85
N ASP A 46 6.94 4.51 -1.90
CA ASP A 46 7.40 5.27 -0.72
C ASP A 46 6.35 5.36 0.38
N ALA A 47 5.07 5.48 0.00
CA ALA A 47 3.98 5.46 0.96
C ALA A 47 3.84 4.11 1.68
N VAL A 48 4.11 3.00 0.98
CA VAL A 48 4.11 1.66 1.58
C VAL A 48 5.28 1.50 2.54
N VAL A 49 6.47 1.95 2.16
CA VAL A 49 7.67 1.89 3.02
C VAL A 49 7.50 2.74 4.29
N SER A 50 6.90 3.91 4.17
CA SER A 50 6.63 4.81 5.30
C SER A 50 5.42 4.39 6.15
N MET A 51 4.73 3.30 5.78
CA MET A 51 3.55 2.84 6.48
C MET A 51 3.90 2.30 7.86
N GLN A 52 3.19 2.80 8.88
CA GLN A 52 3.39 2.35 10.26
C GLN A 52 2.79 0.97 10.47
N LEU A 53 3.51 0.09 11.19
CA LEU A 53 3.11 -1.31 11.44
C LEU A 53 1.67 -1.48 11.96
N ARG A 54 1.16 -0.52 12.74
CA ARG A 54 -0.24 -0.54 13.22
C ARG A 54 -1.29 -0.59 12.11
N ARG A 55 -0.96 -0.16 10.89
CA ARG A 55 -1.85 -0.20 9.72
C ARG A 55 -2.10 -1.63 9.22
N PHE A 56 -1.18 -2.56 9.50
CA PHE A 56 -1.33 -3.99 9.22
C PHE A 56 -2.32 -4.71 10.15
N ARG A 57 -2.75 -4.06 11.24
CA ARG A 57 -3.81 -4.64 12.07
C ARG A 57 -5.07 -4.85 11.24
N ARG A 58 -5.74 -5.98 11.49
CA ARG A 58 -6.95 -6.38 10.77
C ARG A 58 -8.03 -5.29 10.73
N ASP A 59 -8.31 -4.66 11.86
CA ASP A 59 -9.34 -3.61 11.97
C ASP A 59 -8.97 -2.35 11.17
N SER A 60 -7.69 -1.94 11.20
CA SER A 60 -7.20 -0.85 10.37
C SER A 60 -7.31 -1.17 8.87
N ALA A 61 -6.90 -2.37 8.46
CA ALA A 61 -6.95 -2.80 7.06
C ALA A 61 -8.39 -2.94 6.54
N GLU A 62 -9.31 -3.46 7.36
CA GLU A 62 -10.75 -3.49 7.07
C GLU A 62 -11.32 -2.08 6.91
N GLY A 63 -10.95 -1.14 7.79
CA GLY A 63 -11.37 0.25 7.71
C GLY A 63 -10.93 0.94 6.40
N ILE A 64 -9.66 0.77 6.02
CA ILE A 64 -9.10 1.35 4.78
C ILE A 64 -9.81 0.79 3.54
N ARG A 65 -10.07 -0.52 3.51
CA ARG A 65 -10.82 -1.15 2.40
C ARG A 65 -12.24 -0.63 2.30
N ARG A 66 -12.91 -0.43 3.44
CA ARG A 66 -14.25 0.13 3.46
C ARG A 66 -14.27 1.57 2.94
N GLU A 67 -13.34 2.41 3.40
CA GLU A 67 -13.20 3.79 2.92
C GLU A 67 -12.92 3.85 1.40
N LEU A 68 -12.07 2.94 0.90
CA LEU A 68 -11.81 2.83 -0.54
C LEU A 68 -13.07 2.43 -1.32
N ALA A 69 -13.83 1.46 -0.82
CA ALA A 69 -15.08 1.04 -1.44
C ALA A 69 -16.10 2.19 -1.48
N GLU A 70 -16.21 2.97 -0.40
CA GLU A 70 -17.07 4.15 -0.33
C GLU A 70 -16.68 5.21 -1.36
N LEU A 71 -15.38 5.51 -1.50
CA LEU A 71 -14.87 6.49 -2.48
C LEU A 71 -15.06 6.03 -3.94
N VAL A 72 -14.95 4.73 -4.21
CA VAL A 72 -15.19 4.15 -5.54
C VAL A 72 -16.68 4.23 -5.89
N GLN A 73 -17.56 3.98 -4.91
CA GLN A 73 -19.02 4.02 -5.13
C GLN A 73 -19.58 5.44 -5.17
N ASN A 74 -18.99 6.37 -4.42
CA ASN A 74 -19.42 7.76 -4.34
C ASN A 74 -18.22 8.71 -4.49
N PRO A 75 -17.66 8.82 -5.70
CA PRO A 75 -16.54 9.72 -5.94
C PRO A 75 -16.94 11.16 -5.60
N PRO A 76 -16.10 11.92 -4.90
CA PRO A 76 -16.43 13.31 -4.55
C PRO A 76 -16.73 14.08 -5.83
N ARG A 77 -17.91 14.73 -5.88
CA ARG A 77 -18.27 15.64 -6.96
C ARG A 77 -17.37 16.88 -6.82
N LEU A 78 -16.33 16.94 -7.66
CA LEU A 78 -15.49 18.12 -7.86
C LEU A 78 -16.28 19.23 -8.55
#